data_AF-A0A392MTE7-F1
#
_entry.id   AF-A0A392MTE7-F1
#
_cell.length_a   1.000
_cell.length_b   1.000
_cell.length_c   1.000
_cell.angle_alpha   90.00
_cell.angle_beta   90.00
_cell.angle_gamma   90.00
#
_symmetry.space_group_name_H-M   'P 1'
#
loop_
_entity.id
_entity.type
_entity.pdbx_description
1 polymer ?
#
loop_
_entity_poly.entity_id
_entity_poly.type
_entity_poly.pdbx_seq_one_letter_code
_entity_poly.pdbx_strand_id
1 'polypeptide(L)'
;MTRENIQDELKAIKEDNAADEEFPDEVDTPLDVPARMRFAKYRLLKSFRNSSWDPNESLPKDYPRNFNYHNFKRTQKNVLAKALEMEQENREDCVPVGSYTRLHIMDIPNDVASTLCKLAKTNPVTASGLLEHECEVSVLHFSVKKHETYHAPIKSKEELIFHVGFRQFVA
;
A
#
# COMPACT_ATOMS: atom_id res chain seq x y z
N MET A 1 12.22 -3.44 23.50
CA MET A 1 13.02 -2.37 22.87
C MET A 1 13.31 -1.31 23.92
N THR A 2 14.55 -1.18 24.35
CA THR A 2 15.01 -0.08 25.23
C THR A 2 15.21 1.19 24.39
N ARG A 3 15.13 2.36 25.02
CA ARG A 3 15.29 3.65 24.31
C ARG A 3 16.66 3.80 23.64
N GLU A 4 17.68 3.19 24.23
CA GLU A 4 19.06 3.17 23.72
C GLU A 4 19.12 2.43 22.37
N ASN A 5 18.53 1.23 22.28
CA ASN A 5 18.49 0.47 21.01
C ASN A 5 17.83 1.27 19.87
N ILE A 6 16.77 2.02 20.16
CA ILE A 6 16.08 2.84 19.15
C ILE A 6 16.99 3.99 18.67
N GLN A 7 17.76 4.58 19.58
CA GLN A 7 18.69 5.66 19.22
C GLN A 7 19.86 5.14 18.37
N ASP A 8 20.39 3.97 18.72
CA ASP A 8 21.47 3.32 17.96
C ASP A 8 21.00 2.93 16.56
N GLU A 9 19.80 2.36 16.43
CA GLU A 9 19.17 2.05 15.14
C GLU A 9 18.97 3.31 14.30
N LEU A 10 18.45 4.40 14.89
CA LEU A 10 18.30 5.68 14.19
C LEU A 10 19.64 6.28 13.74
N LYS A 11 20.71 6.09 14.53
CA LYS A 11 22.06 6.56 14.17
C LYS A 11 22.61 5.76 12.99
N ALA A 12 22.47 4.43 13.04
CA ALA A 12 22.89 3.55 11.95
C ALA A 12 22.15 3.89 10.63
N ILE A 13 20.82 4.10 10.67
CA ILE A 13 20.05 4.46 9.46
C ILE A 13 20.53 5.80 8.88
N LYS A 14 20.91 6.76 9.72
CA LYS A 14 21.47 8.05 9.26
C LYS A 14 22.83 7.89 8.61
N GLU A 15 23.71 7.08 9.18
CA GLU A 15 25.03 6.80 8.63
C GLU A 15 24.93 6.06 7.30
N ASP A 16 24.06 5.03 7.23
CA ASP A 16 23.77 4.29 6.00
C ASP A 16 23.23 5.23 4.90
N ASN A 17 22.31 6.13 5.25
CA ASN A 17 21.74 7.08 4.28
C ASN A 17 22.78 8.11 3.80
N ALA A 18 23.66 8.60 4.68
CA ALA A 18 24.74 9.50 4.28
C ALA A 18 25.76 8.79 3.37
N ALA A 19 26.06 7.52 3.64
CA ALA A 19 26.95 6.72 2.81
C ALA A 19 26.35 6.46 1.40
N ASP A 20 25.05 6.15 1.31
CA ASP A 20 24.35 5.97 0.04
C ASP A 20 24.23 7.27 -0.78
N GLU A 21 24.11 8.43 -0.11
CA GLU A 21 24.17 9.74 -0.76
C GLU A 21 25.55 10.04 -1.36
N GLU A 22 26.63 9.61 -0.70
CA GLU A 22 28.00 9.79 -1.18
C GLU A 22 28.36 8.76 -2.27
N PHE A 23 27.92 7.52 -2.11
CA PHE A 23 28.23 6.37 -2.97
C PHE A 23 26.95 5.60 -3.36
N PRO A 24 26.23 6.06 -4.40
CA PRO A 24 24.91 5.51 -4.72
C PRO A 24 24.98 4.08 -5.24
N ASP A 25 24.22 3.18 -4.61
CA ASP A 25 24.13 1.74 -4.94
C ASP A 25 25.49 0.98 -4.94
N GLU A 26 26.55 1.53 -4.35
CA GLU A 26 27.84 0.85 -4.23
C GLU A 26 27.78 -0.24 -3.16
N VAL A 27 28.26 -1.44 -3.50
CA VAL A 27 28.28 -2.59 -2.59
C VAL A 27 29.61 -3.30 -2.65
N ASP A 28 30.20 -3.54 -1.48
CA ASP A 28 31.43 -4.31 -1.37
C ASP A 28 31.22 -5.76 -1.78
N THR A 29 32.15 -6.28 -2.58
CA THR A 29 32.13 -7.69 -2.98
C THR A 29 32.62 -8.57 -1.84
N PRO A 30 31.86 -9.60 -1.42
CA PRO A 30 32.28 -10.48 -0.33
C PRO A 30 33.53 -11.29 -0.74
N LEU A 31 34.51 -11.37 0.16
CA LEU A 31 35.76 -12.11 -0.09
C LEU A 31 35.56 -13.63 -0.09
N ASP A 32 34.59 -14.12 0.68
CA ASP A 32 34.36 -15.55 0.89
C ASP A 32 33.59 -16.23 -0.26
N VAL A 33 32.86 -15.45 -1.08
CA VAL A 33 31.95 -15.98 -2.10
C VAL A 33 32.28 -15.37 -3.46
N PRO A 34 32.48 -16.19 -4.51
CA PRO A 34 32.68 -15.65 -5.85
C PRO A 34 31.53 -14.73 -6.28
N ALA A 35 31.86 -13.55 -6.82
CA ALA A 35 30.88 -12.54 -7.22
C ALA A 35 29.77 -13.11 -8.15
N ARG A 36 30.12 -14.04 -9.05
CA ARG A 36 29.16 -14.72 -9.93
C ARG A 36 28.04 -15.44 -9.17
N MET A 37 28.33 -15.96 -7.98
CA MET A 37 27.34 -16.67 -7.15
C MET A 37 26.52 -15.68 -6.32
N ARG A 38 27.18 -14.67 -5.74
CA ARG A 38 26.50 -13.62 -4.95
C ARG A 38 25.49 -12.84 -5.78
N PHE A 39 25.86 -12.49 -7.00
CA PHE A 39 25.04 -11.67 -7.91
C PHE A 39 24.37 -12.49 -9.02
N ALA A 40 24.16 -13.79 -8.82
CA ALA A 40 23.59 -14.69 -9.84
C ALA A 40 22.20 -14.28 -10.36
N LYS A 41 21.42 -13.54 -9.56
CA LYS A 41 20.09 -13.02 -9.94
C LYS A 41 20.12 -11.67 -10.65
N TYR A 42 21.28 -11.00 -10.67
CA TYR A 42 21.44 -9.69 -11.29
C TYR A 42 21.73 -9.86 -12.78
N ARG A 43 21.35 -8.85 -13.55
CA ARG A 43 21.58 -8.83 -15.00
C ARG A 43 22.10 -7.48 -15.43
N LEU A 44 23.03 -7.48 -16.38
CA LEU A 44 23.54 -6.27 -16.98
C LEU A 44 22.51 -5.73 -17.99
N LEU A 45 22.17 -4.46 -17.86
CA LEU A 45 21.42 -3.72 -18.87
C LEU A 45 22.34 -2.71 -19.53
N LYS A 46 22.29 -2.64 -20.86
CA LYS A 46 23.04 -1.63 -21.61
C LYS A 46 22.46 -0.22 -21.39
N SER A 47 21.14 -0.12 -21.25
CA SER A 47 20.45 1.13 -20.94
C SER A 47 19.19 0.83 -20.14
N PHE A 48 19.04 1.42 -18.96
CA PHE A 48 17.85 1.24 -18.13
C PHE A 48 16.56 1.70 -18.84
N ARG A 49 16.67 2.67 -19.77
CA ARG A 49 15.53 3.23 -20.50
C ARG A 49 15.11 2.40 -21.72
N ASN A 50 16.08 1.84 -22.44
CA ASN A 50 15.82 1.25 -23.77
C ASN A 50 15.93 -0.29 -23.79
N SER A 51 16.65 -0.89 -22.84
CA SER A 51 16.75 -2.34 -22.77
C SER A 51 15.43 -2.96 -22.33
N SER A 52 15.00 -4.04 -22.98
CA SER A 52 13.77 -4.74 -22.65
C SER A 52 13.84 -5.42 -21.28
N TRP A 53 12.78 -5.29 -20.48
CA TRP A 53 12.56 -6.05 -19.26
C TRP A 53 11.18 -6.69 -19.29
N ASP A 54 11.09 -8.01 -19.19
CA ASP A 54 9.81 -8.71 -19.15
C ASP A 54 9.18 -8.53 -17.76
N PRO A 55 7.98 -7.90 -17.65
CA PRO A 55 7.31 -7.70 -16.37
C PRO A 55 6.92 -9.00 -15.66
N ASN A 56 6.76 -10.10 -16.40
CA ASN A 56 6.35 -11.39 -15.84
C ASN A 56 7.52 -12.30 -15.46
N GLU A 57 8.75 -11.83 -15.63
CA GLU A 57 9.96 -12.54 -15.27
C GLU A 57 10.19 -12.44 -13.76
N SER A 58 10.48 -13.56 -13.09
CA SER A 58 10.89 -13.62 -11.67
C SER A 58 9.88 -13.08 -10.63
N LEU A 59 8.58 -13.19 -10.92
CA LEU A 59 7.53 -12.78 -9.99
C LEU A 59 7.50 -13.62 -8.68
N PRO A 60 7.18 -13.01 -7.53
CA PRO A 60 6.91 -13.75 -6.30
C PRO A 60 5.79 -14.77 -6.47
N LYS A 61 5.85 -15.86 -5.68
CA LYS A 61 4.86 -16.96 -5.76
C LYS A 61 3.42 -16.49 -5.50
N ASP A 62 3.23 -15.47 -4.69
CA ASP A 62 1.92 -14.95 -4.32
C ASP A 62 1.39 -13.91 -5.31
N TYR A 63 2.22 -13.40 -6.22
CA TYR A 63 1.83 -12.38 -7.20
C TYR A 63 0.63 -12.79 -8.08
N PRO A 64 0.52 -14.04 -8.57
CA PRO A 64 -0.63 -14.47 -9.35
C PRO A 64 -1.97 -14.46 -8.60
N ARG A 65 -1.96 -14.35 -7.26
CA ARG A 65 -3.18 -14.22 -6.45
C ARG A 65 -3.76 -12.81 -6.51
N ASN A 66 -2.94 -11.83 -6.87
CA ASN A 66 -3.36 -10.44 -6.97
C ASN A 66 -4.27 -10.25 -8.18
N PHE A 67 -5.27 -9.38 -8.03
CA PHE A 67 -6.11 -8.96 -9.13
C PHE A 67 -5.35 -8.02 -10.06
N ASN A 68 -5.27 -8.38 -11.33
CA ASN A 68 -4.56 -7.61 -12.36
C ASN A 68 -5.55 -6.91 -13.29
N TYR A 69 -5.53 -5.58 -13.28
CA TYR A 69 -6.35 -4.77 -14.20
C TYR A 69 -5.68 -4.69 -15.58
N HIS A 70 -6.35 -5.19 -16.62
CA HIS A 70 -5.86 -5.05 -18.00
C HIS A 70 -5.74 -3.58 -18.44
N ASN A 71 -6.72 -2.75 -18.08
CA ASN A 71 -6.68 -1.30 -18.29
C ASN A 71 -7.36 -0.58 -17.13
N PHE A 72 -6.55 -0.20 -16.13
CA PHE A 72 -7.04 0.44 -14.91
C PHE A 72 -7.88 1.71 -15.20
N LYS A 73 -7.42 2.60 -16.09
CA LYS A 73 -8.13 3.85 -16.42
C LYS A 73 -9.51 3.60 -17.02
N ARG A 74 -9.62 2.59 -17.90
CA ARG A 74 -10.89 2.21 -18.50
C ARG A 74 -11.84 1.61 -17.46
N THR A 75 -11.33 0.69 -16.63
CA THR A 75 -12.12 0.08 -15.56
C THR A 75 -12.62 1.14 -14.59
N GLN A 76 -11.75 2.03 -14.12
CA GLN A 76 -12.11 3.14 -13.23
C GLN A 76 -13.23 4.00 -13.81
N LYS A 77 -13.12 4.42 -15.08
CA LYS A 77 -14.17 5.23 -15.72
C LYS A 77 -15.52 4.50 -15.75
N ASN A 78 -15.52 3.20 -16.05
CA ASN A 78 -16.73 2.40 -16.11
C ASN A 78 -17.37 2.24 -14.72
N VAL A 79 -16.56 1.94 -13.70
CA VAL A 79 -17.03 1.76 -12.31
C VAL A 79 -17.63 3.07 -11.78
N LEU A 80 -16.98 4.21 -12.02
CA LEU A 80 -17.50 5.52 -11.64
C LEU A 80 -18.78 5.88 -12.38
N ALA A 81 -18.87 5.59 -13.69
CA ALA A 81 -20.09 5.83 -14.45
C ALA A 81 -21.28 5.00 -13.91
N LYS A 82 -21.05 3.71 -13.60
CA LYS A 82 -22.07 2.86 -12.97
C LYS A 82 -22.51 3.40 -11.60
N ALA A 83 -21.57 3.84 -10.78
CA ALA A 83 -21.88 4.42 -9.47
C ALA A 83 -22.76 5.68 -9.62
N LEU A 84 -22.42 6.58 -10.56
CA LEU A 84 -23.22 7.76 -10.85
C LEU A 84 -24.62 7.43 -11.39
N GLU A 85 -24.76 6.37 -12.20
CA GLU A 85 -26.07 5.90 -12.65
C GLU A 85 -26.92 5.32 -11.51
N MET A 86 -26.30 4.75 -10.48
CA MET A 86 -27.00 4.27 -9.28
C MET A 86 -27.49 5.42 -8.39
N GLU A 87 -26.74 6.53 -8.35
CA GLU A 87 -27.09 7.72 -7.55
C GLU A 87 -28.26 8.54 -8.14
N GLN A 88 -28.71 8.25 -9.36
CA GLN A 88 -29.84 8.96 -9.98
C GLN A 88 -31.13 8.76 -9.18
N GLU A 89 -31.80 9.87 -8.85
CA GLU A 89 -32.84 10.03 -7.82
C GLU A 89 -34.16 9.23 -8.01
N ASN A 90 -34.25 8.30 -8.96
CA ASN A 90 -35.48 7.56 -9.28
C ASN A 90 -35.35 6.04 -9.13
N ARG A 91 -34.37 5.53 -8.40
CA ARG A 91 -34.28 4.09 -8.06
C ARG A 91 -34.92 3.80 -6.71
N GLU A 92 -35.92 2.93 -6.70
CA GLU A 92 -36.58 2.44 -5.47
C GLU A 92 -35.62 1.62 -4.58
N ASP A 93 -34.53 1.10 -5.13
CA ASP A 93 -33.58 0.21 -4.45
C ASP A 93 -32.49 0.95 -3.66
N CYS A 94 -32.49 2.28 -3.66
CA CYS A 94 -31.41 3.09 -3.07
C CYS A 94 -31.95 4.07 -2.02
N VAL A 95 -31.15 4.33 -0.99
CA VAL A 95 -31.46 5.33 0.04
C VAL A 95 -31.02 6.71 -0.45
N PRO A 96 -31.90 7.73 -0.48
CA PRO A 96 -31.52 9.06 -0.92
C PRO A 96 -30.64 9.78 0.11
N VAL A 97 -29.75 10.64 -0.39
CA VAL A 97 -28.81 11.41 0.44
C VAL A 97 -29.56 12.27 1.46
N GLY A 98 -29.07 12.31 2.70
CA GLY A 98 -29.68 13.07 3.81
C GLY A 98 -30.74 12.30 4.59
N SER A 99 -31.04 11.06 4.22
CA SER A 99 -31.97 10.20 4.96
C SER A 99 -31.35 9.66 6.25
N TYR A 100 -32.14 9.62 7.33
CA TYR A 100 -31.77 8.90 8.54
C TYR A 100 -32.11 7.41 8.37
N THR A 101 -31.09 6.55 8.38
CA THR A 101 -31.27 5.11 8.12
C THR A 101 -30.63 4.25 9.18
N ARG A 102 -31.11 3.00 9.26
CA ARG A 102 -30.56 1.96 10.12
C ARG A 102 -29.94 0.87 9.24
N LEU A 103 -28.63 0.74 9.30
CA LEU A 103 -27.90 -0.29 8.56
C LEU A 103 -27.85 -1.60 9.36
N HIS A 104 -28.27 -2.69 8.72
CA HIS A 104 -28.17 -4.04 9.26
C HIS A 104 -27.09 -4.79 8.48
N ILE A 105 -25.95 -5.03 9.12
CA ILE A 105 -24.81 -5.73 8.51
C ILE A 105 -24.80 -7.17 9.02
N MET A 106 -24.73 -8.12 8.10
CA MET A 106 -24.71 -9.56 8.39
C MET A 106 -23.28 -10.05 8.61
N ASP A 107 -23.14 -11.22 9.24
CA ASP A 107 -21.89 -11.98 9.36
C ASP A 107 -20.71 -11.24 10.03
N ILE A 108 -21.01 -10.38 11.02
CA ILE A 108 -19.97 -9.75 11.83
C ILE A 108 -19.57 -10.68 12.98
N PRO A 109 -18.28 -11.01 13.15
CA PRO A 109 -17.78 -11.72 14.33
C PRO A 109 -18.10 -10.98 15.64
N ASN A 110 -18.54 -11.72 16.67
CA ASN A 110 -19.03 -11.13 17.93
C ASN A 110 -17.99 -10.26 18.65
N ASP A 111 -16.72 -10.64 18.56
CA ASP A 111 -15.57 -9.90 19.07
C ASP A 111 -15.43 -8.52 18.40
N VAL A 112 -15.51 -8.48 17.07
CA VAL A 112 -15.45 -7.24 16.28
C VAL A 112 -16.66 -6.35 16.61
N ALA A 113 -17.87 -6.92 16.66
CA ALA A 113 -19.08 -6.19 17.01
C ALA A 113 -18.99 -5.55 18.41
N SER A 114 -18.51 -6.31 19.40
CA SER A 114 -18.38 -5.80 20.77
C SER A 114 -17.36 -4.65 20.87
N THR A 115 -16.30 -4.70 20.09
CA THR A 115 -15.25 -3.67 20.05
C THR A 115 -15.78 -2.40 19.39
N LEU A 116 -16.48 -2.54 18.26
CA LEU A 116 -17.16 -1.43 17.59
C LEU A 116 -18.18 -0.74 18.51
N CYS A 117 -19.01 -1.50 19.25
CA CYS A 117 -19.97 -0.93 20.18
C CYS A 117 -19.33 -0.14 21.33
N LYS A 118 -18.13 -0.53 21.78
CA LYS A 118 -17.37 0.24 22.77
C LYS A 118 -16.79 1.51 22.16
N LEU A 119 -16.20 1.39 20.97
CA LEU A 119 -15.59 2.51 20.24
C LEU A 119 -16.60 3.59 19.88
N ALA A 120 -17.81 3.18 19.48
CA ALA A 120 -18.91 4.09 19.12
C ALA A 120 -19.38 4.99 20.28
N LYS A 121 -19.03 4.68 21.53
CA LYS A 121 -19.35 5.52 22.70
C LYS A 121 -18.39 6.68 22.88
N THR A 122 -17.16 6.57 22.37
CA THR A 122 -16.11 7.58 22.58
C THR A 122 -15.71 8.28 21.29
N ASN A 123 -15.82 7.59 20.15
CA ASN A 123 -15.32 8.07 18.86
C ASN A 123 -16.43 8.03 17.81
N PRO A 124 -16.42 8.97 16.83
CA PRO A 124 -17.33 8.91 15.70
C PRO A 124 -17.05 7.67 14.85
N VAL A 125 -18.12 7.02 14.39
CA VAL A 125 -18.04 5.87 13.48
C VAL A 125 -18.58 6.29 12.12
N THR A 126 -17.77 6.07 11.08
CA THR A 126 -18.14 6.35 9.69
C THR A 126 -18.12 5.06 8.89
N ALA A 127 -19.12 4.87 8.04
CA ALA A 127 -19.18 3.78 7.08
C ALA A 127 -19.18 4.36 5.66
N SER A 128 -18.46 3.72 4.76
CA SER A 128 -18.43 4.06 3.33
C SER A 128 -18.87 2.85 2.53
N GLY A 129 -19.69 3.09 1.50
CA GLY A 129 -19.89 2.09 0.44
C GLY A 129 -18.59 1.87 -0.32
N LEU A 130 -18.38 0.65 -0.79
CA LEU A 130 -17.21 0.27 -1.58
C LEU A 130 -17.58 0.19 -3.04
N LEU A 131 -16.67 0.63 -3.91
CA LEU A 131 -16.85 0.52 -5.35
C LEU A 131 -16.64 -0.92 -5.84
N GLU A 132 -17.12 -1.19 -7.05
CA GLU A 132 -16.84 -2.45 -7.75
C GLU A 132 -15.31 -2.69 -7.79
N HIS A 133 -14.88 -3.89 -7.43
CA HIS A 133 -13.47 -4.31 -7.33
C HIS A 133 -12.62 -3.69 -6.21
N GLU A 134 -13.19 -2.89 -5.29
CA GLU A 134 -12.41 -2.26 -4.21
C GLU A 134 -12.06 -3.21 -3.05
N CYS A 135 -12.65 -4.41 -3.01
CA CYS A 135 -12.31 -5.47 -2.06
C CYS A 135 -11.19 -6.40 -2.56
N GLU A 136 -10.79 -6.26 -3.83
CA GLU A 136 -9.78 -7.12 -4.44
C GLU A 136 -8.38 -6.69 -4.02
N VAL A 137 -7.50 -7.67 -3.76
CA VAL A 137 -6.10 -7.41 -3.41
C VAL A 137 -5.30 -7.20 -4.69
N SER A 138 -4.62 -6.05 -4.80
CA SER A 138 -3.78 -5.69 -5.94
C SER A 138 -2.54 -4.91 -5.48
N VAL A 139 -1.62 -4.66 -6.41
CA VAL A 139 -0.43 -3.83 -6.16
C VAL A 139 -0.78 -2.37 -6.36
N LEU A 140 -0.66 -1.56 -5.30
CA LEU A 140 -0.94 -0.13 -5.33
C LEU A 140 0.34 0.68 -5.48
N HIS A 141 0.30 1.73 -6.29
CA HIS A 141 1.40 2.67 -6.47
C HIS A 141 1.00 4.05 -5.94
N PHE A 142 1.80 4.57 -5.00
CA PHE A 142 1.58 5.88 -4.38
C PHE A 142 2.69 6.85 -4.75
N SER A 143 2.32 8.10 -5.00
CA SER A 143 3.27 9.21 -5.03
C SER A 143 3.27 9.85 -3.65
N VAL A 144 4.39 9.78 -2.94
CA VAL A 144 4.53 10.24 -1.56
C VAL A 144 5.66 11.27 -1.48
N LYS A 145 5.41 12.36 -0.74
CA LYS A 145 6.42 13.36 -0.40
C LYS A 145 6.59 13.37 1.11
N LYS A 146 7.84 13.46 1.59
CA LYS A 146 8.11 13.64 3.02
C LYS A 146 7.51 14.96 3.51
N HIS A 147 6.97 14.92 4.72
CA HIS A 147 6.48 16.13 5.38
C HIS A 147 7.65 17.08 5.67
N GLU A 148 7.44 18.39 5.58
CA GLU A 148 8.50 19.40 5.69
C GLU A 148 9.20 19.38 7.04
N THR A 149 8.49 19.02 8.11
CA THR A 149 9.04 18.93 9.47
C THR A 149 9.79 17.61 9.74
N TYR A 150 9.74 16.64 8.81
CA TYR A 150 10.32 15.32 9.01
C TYR A 150 11.61 15.16 8.20
N HIS A 151 12.73 15.34 8.89
CA HIS A 151 14.06 15.29 8.28
C HIS A 151 14.75 13.93 8.39
N ALA A 152 14.30 13.05 9.29
CA ALA A 152 14.94 11.75 9.47
C ALA A 152 14.80 10.87 8.19
N PRO A 153 15.81 10.05 7.87
CA PRO A 153 15.72 9.09 6.76
C PRO A 153 14.63 8.05 7.03
N ILE A 154 14.06 7.49 5.96
CA ILE A 154 13.07 6.39 6.01
C ILE A 154 13.66 5.25 5.21
N LYS A 155 13.83 4.08 5.83
CA LYS A 155 14.45 2.94 5.16
C LYS A 155 13.44 2.26 4.24
N SER A 156 13.90 1.77 3.09
CA SER A 156 13.07 0.93 2.23
C SER A 156 12.71 -0.38 2.93
N LYS A 157 11.44 -0.81 2.79
CA LYS A 157 10.86 -2.02 3.42
C LYS A 157 10.67 -1.93 4.94
N GLU A 158 10.65 -0.73 5.49
CA GLU A 158 10.15 -0.48 6.84
C GLU A 158 8.61 -0.55 6.83
N GLU A 159 8.03 -1.11 7.89
CA GLU A 159 6.57 -1.17 8.04
C GLU A 159 6.02 0.23 8.33
N LEU A 160 5.12 0.70 7.47
CA LEU A 160 4.48 2.00 7.58
C LEU A 160 2.96 1.85 7.72
N ILE A 161 2.36 2.76 8.48
CA ILE A 161 0.90 2.87 8.55
C ILE A 161 0.44 3.74 7.39
N PHE A 162 -0.26 3.14 6.45
CA PHE A 162 -0.87 3.83 5.32
C PHE A 162 -2.28 4.26 5.67
N HIS A 163 -2.57 5.55 5.46
CA HIS A 163 -3.93 6.08 5.53
C HIS A 163 -4.35 6.49 4.11
N VAL A 164 -5.17 5.67 3.47
CA VAL A 164 -5.56 5.82 2.05
C VAL A 164 -7.07 5.92 1.97
N GLY A 165 -7.57 7.13 1.70
CA GLY A 165 -9.01 7.40 1.74
C GLY A 165 -9.57 7.10 3.13
N PHE A 166 -10.47 6.12 3.22
CA PHE A 166 -11.10 5.69 4.48
C PHE A 166 -10.43 4.44 5.10
N ARG A 167 -9.36 3.91 4.48
CA ARG A 167 -8.72 2.65 4.89
C ARG A 167 -7.39 2.93 5.58
N GLN A 168 -7.14 2.17 6.64
CA GLN A 168 -5.87 2.15 7.35
C GLN A 168 -5.31 0.73 7.33
N PHE A 169 -4.04 0.58 6.96
CA PHE A 169 -3.36 -0.71 6.98
C PHE A 169 -1.85 -0.51 7.19
N VAL A 170 -1.18 -1.57 7.64
CA VAL A 170 0.27 -1.62 7.80
C VAL A 170 0.84 -2.35 6.59
N ALA A 171 1.85 -1.78 5.93
CA ALA A 171 2.53 -2.37 4.78
C ALA A 171 4.00 -1.94 4.69
#